data_AF-A0A164ZRZ3-F1
#
_entry.id   AF-A0A164ZRZ3-F1
#
_cell.length_a   1.000
_cell.length_b   1.000
_cell.length_c   1.000
_cell.angle_alpha   90.00
_cell.angle_beta   90.00
_cell.angle_gamma   90.00
#
_symmetry.space_group_name_H-M   'P 1'
#
loop_
_entity.id
_entity.type
_entity.pdbx_description
1 polymer ?
#
loop_
_entity_poly.entity_id
_entity_poly.type
_entity_poly.pdbx_seq_one_letter_code
_entity_poly.pdbx_strand_id
1 'polypeptide(L)'
;MTVSFAFDWVDDAAPSPDAAMGQTMAQLSIQVNGEVVTAVYDRRSSARRDYIVVPLLSVAEWVVGNWCHLWHELPDTTEEMAGQKTGFEQRHNLAFAGDGFLWPKLTMVPSSDAMEQLRWTPWQPRYARIKFVKEGKARVACGQLQKELEGVVEAVLERLRSFGHQQDSVASDLQGAWSAIKALDPEEDEFCRAAALLGVDPFAVEQDMEEAIIAFWQHTETAIREDMLASPDEATPWCFPVAGPHTGTA
;
A
#
# COMPACT_ATOMS: atom_id res chain seq x y z
N MET A 1 5.20 -17.75 0.10
CA MET A 1 5.90 -16.44 0.09
C MET A 1 5.32 -15.65 1.25
N THR A 2 6.14 -14.96 2.03
CA THR A 2 5.71 -14.34 3.30
C THR A 2 5.99 -12.84 3.32
N VAL A 3 5.08 -12.09 3.92
CA VAL A 3 5.25 -10.69 4.29
C VAL A 3 5.01 -10.56 5.79
N SER A 4 5.77 -9.71 6.47
CA SER A 4 5.60 -9.44 7.89
C SER A 4 5.91 -7.98 8.24
N PHE A 5 5.07 -7.39 9.09
CA PHE A 5 5.25 -6.06 9.67
C PHE A 5 5.52 -6.22 11.16
N ALA A 6 6.80 -6.24 11.54
CA ALA A 6 7.22 -6.36 12.93
C ALA A 6 7.54 -4.99 13.50
N PHE A 7 7.03 -4.67 14.68
CA PHE A 7 7.31 -3.40 15.33
C PHE A 7 7.31 -3.47 16.84
N ASP A 8 8.10 -2.57 17.44
CA ASP A 8 8.16 -2.35 18.89
C ASP A 8 7.89 -0.87 19.19
N TRP A 9 6.98 -0.60 20.14
CA TRP A 9 6.66 0.76 20.54
C TRP A 9 7.84 1.48 21.19
N VAL A 10 7.96 2.78 20.93
CA VAL A 10 8.98 3.65 21.53
C VAL A 10 8.33 4.58 22.53
N ASP A 11 8.43 4.24 23.82
CA ASP A 11 7.82 5.03 24.91
C ASP A 11 8.55 6.36 25.17
N ASP A 12 9.87 6.42 24.94
CA ASP A 12 10.71 7.60 25.17
C ASP A 12 10.89 8.48 23.91
N ALA A 13 9.88 8.49 23.03
CA ALA A 13 9.93 9.37 21.86
C ALA A 13 10.01 10.84 22.29
N ALA A 14 10.76 11.65 21.53
CA ALA A 14 10.82 13.09 21.79
C ALA A 14 9.40 13.68 21.77
N PRO A 15 9.10 14.68 22.62
CA PRO A 15 7.79 15.32 22.63
C PRO A 15 7.38 15.77 21.22
N SER A 16 6.30 15.21 20.71
CA SER A 16 5.70 15.60 19.44
C SER A 16 4.63 16.67 19.69
N PRO A 17 4.51 17.69 18.83
CA PRO A 17 3.39 18.65 18.91
C PRO A 17 2.04 17.95 18.68
N ASP A 18 2.04 16.84 17.94
CA ASP A 18 0.92 15.91 17.86
C ASP A 18 1.15 14.74 18.84
N ALA A 19 0.35 14.70 19.91
CA ALA A 19 0.48 13.70 20.96
C ALA A 19 0.17 12.28 20.46
N ALA A 20 -0.85 12.12 19.60
CA ALA A 20 -1.24 10.80 19.08
C ALA A 20 -0.14 10.24 18.17
N MET A 21 0.46 11.09 17.33
CA MET A 21 1.62 10.74 16.51
C MET A 21 2.82 10.34 17.38
N GLY A 22 3.11 11.11 18.44
CA GLY A 22 4.22 10.83 19.36
C GLY A 22 4.07 9.51 20.12
N GLN A 23 2.86 9.17 20.55
CA GLN A 23 2.58 7.96 21.33
C GLN A 23 2.54 6.66 20.49
N THR A 24 2.36 6.81 19.18
CA THR A 24 2.33 5.71 18.20
C THR A 24 3.67 5.54 17.48
N MET A 25 4.74 6.18 17.97
CA MET A 25 6.10 5.96 17.50
C MET A 25 6.52 4.51 17.73
N ALA A 26 7.04 3.86 16.70
CA ALA A 26 7.53 2.50 16.76
C ALA A 26 8.83 2.30 15.96
N GLN A 27 9.62 1.32 16.38
CA GLN A 27 10.67 0.75 15.54
C GLN A 27 10.03 -0.26 14.60
N LEU A 28 9.92 0.06 13.32
CA LEU A 28 9.25 -0.78 12.33
C LEU A 28 10.26 -1.51 11.43
N SER A 29 10.08 -2.82 11.29
CA SER A 29 10.77 -3.67 10.32
C SER A 29 9.75 -4.36 9.40
N ILE A 30 9.88 -4.13 8.09
CA ILE A 30 9.06 -4.80 7.07
C ILE A 30 9.93 -5.81 6.35
N GLN A 31 9.48 -7.06 6.31
CA GLN A 31 10.19 -8.13 5.61
C GLN A 31 9.30 -8.77 4.55
N VAL A 32 9.87 -9.03 3.37
CA VAL A 32 9.20 -9.71 2.25
C VAL A 32 10.11 -10.84 1.78
N ASN A 33 9.65 -12.08 1.94
CA ASN A 33 10.43 -13.29 1.64
C ASN A 33 11.85 -13.30 2.28
N GLY A 34 11.97 -12.74 3.50
CA GLY A 34 13.23 -12.64 4.23
C GLY A 34 14.11 -11.43 3.85
N GLU A 35 13.72 -10.65 2.83
CA GLU A 35 14.36 -9.38 2.50
C GLU A 35 13.77 -8.25 3.35
N VAL A 36 14.65 -7.53 4.05
CA VAL A 36 14.26 -6.41 4.91
C VAL A 36 14.04 -5.15 4.06
N VAL A 37 12.80 -4.85 3.74
CA VAL A 37 12.41 -3.67 2.92
C VAL A 37 12.77 -2.36 3.62
N THR A 38 12.70 -2.33 4.95
CA THR A 38 13.05 -1.18 5.81
C THR A 38 14.56 -1.04 6.05
N ALA A 39 15.41 -1.82 5.38
CA ALA A 39 16.85 -1.71 5.57
C ALA A 39 17.37 -0.34 5.10
N VAL A 40 18.00 0.37 6.04
CA VAL A 40 18.55 1.71 5.83
C VAL A 40 20.04 1.79 6.17
N TYR A 41 20.73 2.65 5.44
CA TYR A 41 22.10 3.06 5.74
C TYR A 41 22.11 4.50 6.26
N ASP A 42 22.59 4.69 7.49
CA ASP A 42 22.79 6.00 8.10
C ASP A 42 24.18 6.53 7.73
N ARG A 43 24.21 7.63 6.97
CA ARG A 43 25.45 8.23 6.46
C ARG A 43 26.30 8.90 7.54
N ARG A 44 25.71 9.29 8.68
CA ARG A 44 26.47 9.94 9.77
C ARG A 44 27.23 8.92 10.60
N SER A 45 26.56 7.82 10.94
CA SER A 45 27.14 6.75 11.77
C SER A 45 27.84 5.67 10.94
N SER A 46 27.67 5.67 9.61
CA SER A 46 28.07 4.58 8.71
C SER A 46 27.51 3.22 9.15
N ALA A 47 26.36 3.23 9.84
CA ALA A 47 25.71 2.06 10.35
C ALA A 47 24.54 1.64 9.46
N ARG A 48 24.34 0.33 9.36
CA ARG A 48 23.16 -0.27 8.74
C ARG A 48 22.16 -0.67 9.82
N ARG A 49 20.88 -0.43 9.55
CA ARG A 49 19.77 -0.86 10.39
C ARG A 49 18.73 -1.51 9.51
N ASP A 50 18.02 -2.47 10.08
CA ASP A 50 16.97 -3.24 9.41
C ASP A 50 15.56 -2.75 9.79
N TYR A 51 15.49 -1.59 10.45
CA TYR A 51 14.27 -0.94 10.91
C TYR A 51 14.34 0.59 10.71
N ILE A 52 13.18 1.22 10.69
CA ILE A 52 12.99 2.67 10.75
C ILE A 52 12.24 3.04 12.04
N VAL A 53 12.33 4.30 12.47
CA VAL A 53 11.61 4.81 13.65
C VAL A 53 10.59 5.84 13.18
N VAL A 54 9.32 5.46 13.21
CA VAL A 54 8.22 6.19 12.56
C VAL A 54 6.92 6.00 13.36
N PRO A 55 5.97 6.95 13.29
CA PRO A 55 4.68 6.77 13.91
C PRO A 55 3.79 5.89 13.04
N LEU A 56 3.25 4.83 13.64
CA LEU A 56 2.37 3.90 12.92
C LEU A 56 0.97 4.48 12.68
N LEU A 57 0.58 5.55 13.38
CA LEU A 57 -0.71 6.23 13.16
C LEU A 57 -0.89 6.64 11.69
N SER A 58 0.10 7.33 11.13
CA SER A 58 0.07 7.78 9.73
C SER A 58 -0.16 6.64 8.72
N VAL A 59 0.40 5.45 9.01
CA VAL A 59 0.16 4.26 8.18
C VAL A 59 -1.19 3.62 8.45
N ALA A 60 -1.67 3.60 9.68
CA ALA A 60 -3.01 3.10 9.96
C ALA A 60 -4.08 3.93 9.24
N GLU A 61 -3.97 5.25 9.27
CA GLU A 61 -4.85 6.18 8.54
C GLU A 61 -4.77 5.93 7.03
N TRP A 62 -3.56 5.80 6.49
CA TRP A 62 -3.36 5.49 5.07
C TRP A 62 -3.95 4.13 4.68
N VAL A 63 -3.75 3.09 5.50
CA VAL A 63 -4.30 1.74 5.23
C VAL A 63 -5.83 1.79 5.21
N VAL A 64 -6.44 2.44 6.20
CA VAL A 64 -7.91 2.55 6.31
C VAL A 64 -8.47 3.35 5.14
N GLY A 65 -7.91 4.53 4.85
CA GLY A 65 -8.37 5.38 3.76
C GLY A 65 -8.14 4.81 2.35
N ASN A 66 -7.26 3.82 2.20
CA ASN A 66 -6.97 3.21 0.90
C ASN A 66 -7.39 1.73 0.82
N TRP A 67 -8.12 1.21 1.81
CA TRP A 67 -8.35 -0.23 1.93
C TRP A 67 -8.96 -0.84 0.66
N CYS A 68 -10.02 -0.24 0.12
CA CYS A 68 -10.65 -0.75 -1.11
C CYS A 68 -9.72 -0.66 -2.32
N HIS A 69 -8.96 0.43 -2.44
CA HIS A 69 -7.98 0.61 -3.52
C HIS A 69 -6.90 -0.47 -3.48
N LEU A 70 -6.33 -0.72 -2.30
CA LEU A 70 -5.26 -1.69 -2.10
C LEU A 70 -5.62 -3.12 -2.54
N TRP A 71 -6.90 -3.46 -2.67
CA TRP A 71 -7.33 -4.81 -3.05
C TRP A 71 -8.06 -4.89 -4.39
N HIS A 72 -8.56 -3.77 -4.90
CA HIS A 72 -9.47 -3.78 -6.06
C HIS A 72 -9.07 -2.82 -7.16
N GLU A 73 -8.21 -1.83 -6.89
CA GLU A 73 -7.74 -0.92 -7.93
C GLU A 73 -6.62 -1.58 -8.75
N LEU A 74 -6.97 -2.04 -9.95
CA LEU A 74 -5.99 -2.57 -10.90
C LEU A 74 -5.22 -1.43 -11.57
N PRO A 75 -3.90 -1.58 -11.78
CA PRO A 75 -3.12 -0.65 -12.57
C PRO A 75 -3.60 -0.64 -14.02
N ASP A 76 -3.40 0.47 -14.74
CA ASP A 76 -3.76 0.55 -16.15
C ASP A 76 -2.97 -0.47 -16.99
N THR A 77 -3.65 -1.10 -17.93
CA THR A 77 -3.22 -2.32 -18.64
C THR A 77 -2.17 -2.13 -19.74
N THR A 78 -1.70 -0.91 -19.97
CA THR A 78 -0.63 -0.63 -20.96
C THR A 78 0.59 -0.03 -20.27
N GLU A 79 1.80 -0.52 -20.59
CA GLU A 79 3.05 -0.02 -20.00
C GLU A 79 3.25 1.50 -20.19
N GLU A 80 2.64 2.09 -21.22
CA GLU A 80 2.63 3.56 -21.44
C GLU A 80 1.66 4.31 -20.50
N MET A 81 0.64 3.63 -19.97
CA MET A 81 -0.35 4.17 -19.03
C MET A 81 -0.22 3.62 -17.60
N ALA A 82 0.68 2.67 -17.33
CA ALA A 82 0.88 2.03 -16.03
C ALA A 82 1.32 2.97 -14.87
N GLY A 83 1.26 4.29 -15.09
CA GLY A 83 1.35 5.34 -14.08
C GLY A 83 0.31 6.46 -14.22
N GLN A 84 -0.82 6.25 -14.93
CA GLN A 84 -1.75 7.32 -15.34
C GLN A 84 -3.08 7.40 -14.58
N LYS A 85 -3.56 6.35 -13.90
CA LYS A 85 -4.61 6.56 -12.87
C LYS A 85 -4.11 7.58 -11.86
N THR A 86 -4.74 8.75 -11.89
CA THR A 86 -4.30 9.89 -11.10
C THR A 86 -4.36 9.49 -9.62
N GLY A 87 -3.18 9.51 -8.99
CA GLY A 87 -3.01 9.17 -7.59
C GLY A 87 -2.89 7.68 -7.25
N PHE A 88 -2.79 6.77 -8.22
CA PHE A 88 -2.53 5.35 -7.94
C PHE A 88 -1.31 5.15 -7.04
N GLU A 89 -0.16 5.76 -7.37
CA GLU A 89 1.04 5.69 -6.52
C GLU A 89 0.78 6.20 -5.09
N GLN A 90 -0.08 7.20 -4.90
CA GLN A 90 -0.36 7.74 -3.56
C GLN A 90 -1.18 6.76 -2.71
N ARG A 91 -2.06 5.99 -3.34
CA ARG A 91 -2.92 4.99 -2.69
C ARG A 91 -2.26 3.63 -2.52
N HIS A 92 -1.21 3.35 -3.30
CA HIS A 92 -0.57 2.03 -3.36
C HIS A 92 0.88 2.00 -2.86
N ASN A 93 1.52 3.15 -2.59
CA ASN A 93 2.92 3.19 -2.16
C ASN A 93 3.07 3.76 -0.74
N LEU A 94 3.63 2.94 0.15
CA LEU A 94 3.80 3.27 1.57
C LEU A 94 4.62 4.55 1.81
N ALA A 95 5.43 4.98 0.83
CA ALA A 95 6.15 6.24 0.91
C ALA A 95 5.22 7.47 1.02
N PHE A 96 3.96 7.36 0.61
CA PHE A 96 2.96 8.44 0.70
C PHE A 96 2.14 8.42 1.99
N ALA A 97 2.22 7.36 2.78
CA ALA A 97 1.55 7.29 4.07
C ALA A 97 2.18 8.22 5.12
N GLY A 98 3.36 8.77 4.84
CA GLY A 98 4.32 9.06 5.88
C GLY A 98 4.18 10.33 6.71
N ASP A 99 3.21 11.20 6.50
CA ASP A 99 3.04 12.51 7.18
C ASP A 99 4.37 13.22 7.57
N GLY A 100 5.31 13.33 6.62
CA GLY A 100 6.63 13.95 6.82
C GLY A 100 7.75 13.03 7.36
N PHE A 101 7.43 11.81 7.78
CA PHE A 101 8.36 10.73 8.10
C PHE A 101 8.81 9.97 6.85
N LEU A 102 9.93 9.27 6.98
CA LEU A 102 10.56 8.56 5.87
C LEU A 102 10.17 7.09 5.87
N TRP A 103 9.43 6.70 4.84
CA TRP A 103 8.93 5.34 4.64
C TRP A 103 9.61 4.66 3.45
N PRO A 104 9.73 3.33 3.41
CA PRO A 104 10.27 2.66 2.23
C PRO A 104 9.34 2.92 1.04
N LYS A 105 9.91 3.05 -0.16
CA LYS A 105 9.15 2.98 -1.40
C LYS A 105 8.74 1.53 -1.62
N LEU A 106 7.64 1.12 -0.98
CA LEU A 106 7.02 -0.18 -1.11
C LEU A 106 5.65 0.02 -1.77
N THR A 107 5.56 -0.34 -3.05
CA THR A 107 4.33 -0.30 -3.83
C THR A 107 3.64 -1.65 -3.78
N MET A 108 2.34 -1.65 -3.45
CA MET A 108 1.44 -2.80 -3.44
C MET A 108 0.59 -2.74 -4.71
N VAL A 109 0.78 -3.68 -5.62
CA VAL A 109 0.07 -3.70 -6.90
C VAL A 109 -0.88 -4.89 -6.94
N PRO A 110 -2.21 -4.64 -6.94
CA PRO A 110 -3.20 -5.70 -6.97
C PRO A 110 -3.10 -6.51 -8.25
N SER A 111 -3.34 -7.81 -8.13
CA SER A 111 -3.47 -8.75 -9.25
C SER A 111 -4.83 -9.44 -9.19
N SER A 112 -5.29 -9.91 -10.34
CA SER A 112 -6.58 -10.59 -10.51
C SER A 112 -6.64 -11.99 -9.89
N ASP A 113 -5.50 -12.56 -9.48
CA ASP A 113 -5.36 -13.94 -9.01
C ASP A 113 -5.20 -14.08 -7.48
N ALA A 114 -5.75 -13.12 -6.72
CA ALA A 114 -5.66 -13.08 -5.25
C ALA A 114 -4.21 -13.04 -4.70
N MET A 115 -3.30 -12.51 -5.51
CA MET A 115 -1.92 -12.21 -5.14
C MET A 115 -1.66 -10.71 -5.27
N GLU A 116 -0.84 -10.17 -4.37
CA GLU A 116 -0.31 -8.81 -4.49
C GLU A 116 1.11 -8.85 -5.03
N GLN A 117 1.42 -8.03 -6.03
CA GLN A 117 2.79 -7.77 -6.42
C GLN A 117 3.36 -6.62 -5.58
N LEU A 118 4.25 -6.96 -4.65
CA LEU A 118 5.04 -5.99 -3.91
C LEU A 118 6.28 -5.59 -4.71
N ARG A 119 6.54 -4.29 -4.82
CA ARG A 119 7.73 -3.73 -5.45
C ARG A 119 8.39 -2.74 -4.49
N TRP A 120 9.68 -2.89 -4.26
CA TRP A 120 10.44 -1.92 -3.48
C TRP A 120 11.70 -1.46 -4.19
N THR A 121 12.01 -0.18 -4.04
CA THR A 121 13.15 0.45 -4.70
C THR A 121 14.04 1.19 -3.71
N PRO A 122 15.38 1.19 -3.93
CA PRO A 122 16.29 1.98 -3.13
C PRO A 122 15.99 3.44 -3.40
N TRP A 123 15.99 4.25 -2.35
CA TRP A 123 15.83 5.68 -2.52
C TRP A 123 16.48 6.45 -1.40
N GLN A 124 16.89 7.66 -1.74
CA GLN A 124 17.51 8.60 -0.81
C GLN A 124 16.75 9.91 -0.88
N PRO A 125 15.99 10.26 0.17
CA PRO A 125 15.39 11.59 0.26
C PRO A 125 16.48 12.65 0.30
N ARG A 126 16.32 13.74 -0.48
CA ARG A 126 17.36 14.76 -0.73
C ARG A 126 17.97 15.34 0.55
N TYR A 127 17.16 15.52 1.59
CA TYR A 127 17.55 16.15 2.85
C TYR A 127 17.70 15.15 4.00
N ALA A 128 17.50 13.86 3.75
CA ALA A 128 17.60 12.82 4.75
C ALA A 128 19.03 12.28 4.87
N ARG A 129 19.37 11.85 6.10
CA ARG A 129 20.65 11.20 6.41
C ARG A 129 20.63 9.69 6.16
N ILE A 130 19.43 9.13 6.04
CA ILE A 130 19.21 7.72 5.79
C ILE A 130 19.02 7.47 4.29
N LYS A 131 19.47 6.31 3.82
CA LYS A 131 19.21 5.79 2.47
C LYS A 131 18.57 4.42 2.60
N PHE A 132 17.44 4.19 1.96
CA PHE A 132 16.89 2.85 1.77
C PHE A 132 17.73 2.12 0.72
N VAL A 133 18.22 0.93 1.06
CA VAL A 133 19.27 0.26 0.25
C VAL A 133 18.77 -0.95 -0.51
N LYS A 134 17.60 -1.48 -0.18
CA LYS A 134 17.07 -2.70 -0.77
C LYS A 134 16.21 -2.41 -1.99
N GLU A 135 16.26 -3.34 -2.94
CA GLU A 135 15.41 -3.38 -4.12
C GLU A 135 14.86 -4.79 -4.30
N GLY A 136 13.70 -4.90 -4.92
CA GLY A 136 13.15 -6.20 -5.25
C GLY A 136 11.68 -6.15 -5.62
N LYS A 137 11.18 -7.33 -5.98
CA LYS A 137 9.77 -7.59 -6.27
C LYS A 137 9.40 -8.97 -5.77
N ALA A 138 8.18 -9.12 -5.27
CA ALA A 138 7.67 -10.40 -4.80
C ALA A 138 6.15 -10.46 -4.99
N ARG A 139 5.62 -11.67 -5.21
CA ARG A 139 4.18 -11.91 -5.15
C ARG A 139 3.85 -12.50 -3.78
N VAL A 140 2.87 -11.95 -3.09
CA VAL A 140 2.41 -12.44 -1.79
C VAL A 140 0.91 -12.68 -1.82
N ALA A 141 0.40 -13.58 -0.99
CA ALA A 141 -1.05 -13.82 -0.93
C ALA A 141 -1.76 -12.58 -0.35
N CYS A 142 -2.83 -12.09 -1.00
CA CYS A 142 -3.58 -10.92 -0.52
C CYS A 142 -4.03 -11.12 0.94
N GLY A 143 -4.57 -12.30 1.26
CA GLY A 143 -5.02 -12.62 2.62
C GLY A 143 -3.92 -12.64 3.69
N GLN A 144 -2.64 -12.80 3.30
CA GLN A 144 -1.53 -12.62 4.23
C GLN A 144 -1.24 -11.13 4.43
N LEU A 145 -1.13 -10.35 3.36
CA LEU A 145 -0.86 -8.92 3.45
C LEU A 145 -1.98 -8.18 4.19
N GLN A 146 -3.24 -8.51 3.91
CA GLN A 146 -4.42 -8.00 4.63
C GLN A 146 -4.30 -8.19 6.13
N LYS A 147 -3.92 -9.40 6.58
CA LYS A 147 -3.76 -9.70 8.01
C LYS A 147 -2.66 -8.88 8.66
N GLU A 148 -1.53 -8.69 7.97
CA GLU A 148 -0.43 -7.88 8.50
C GLU A 148 -0.84 -6.40 8.61
N LEU A 149 -1.52 -5.84 7.59
CA LEU A 149 -2.00 -4.46 7.61
C LEU A 149 -3.11 -4.25 8.64
N GLU A 150 -4.06 -5.17 8.75
CA GLU A 150 -5.07 -5.20 9.83
C GLU A 150 -4.40 -5.23 11.20
N GLY A 151 -3.37 -6.06 11.38
CA GLY A 151 -2.60 -6.13 12.62
C GLY A 151 -1.95 -4.79 13.01
N VAL A 152 -1.43 -4.03 12.03
CA VAL A 152 -0.89 -2.68 12.27
C VAL A 152 -1.99 -1.73 12.71
N VAL A 153 -3.14 -1.69 12.02
CA VAL A 153 -4.27 -0.80 12.34
C VAL A 153 -4.79 -1.10 13.74
N GLU A 154 -5.06 -2.37 14.06
CA GLU A 154 -5.57 -2.78 15.36
C GLU A 154 -4.59 -2.46 16.50
N ALA A 155 -3.28 -2.66 16.27
CA ALA A 155 -2.26 -2.33 17.25
C ALA A 155 -2.17 -0.82 17.51
N VAL A 156 -2.31 0.01 16.48
CA VAL A 156 -2.37 1.47 16.62
C VAL A 156 -3.61 1.90 17.41
N LEU A 157 -4.78 1.35 17.07
CA LEU A 157 -6.02 1.66 17.78
C LEU A 157 -5.93 1.27 19.27
N GLU A 158 -5.39 0.08 19.57
CA GLU A 158 -5.18 -0.34 20.95
C GLU A 158 -4.17 0.56 21.68
N ARG A 159 -3.08 0.94 21.01
CA ARG A 159 -2.09 1.86 21.56
C ARG A 159 -2.73 3.20 21.92
N LEU A 160 -3.50 3.80 21.02
CA LEU A 160 -4.21 5.06 21.27
C LEU A 160 -5.21 4.94 22.44
N ARG A 161 -5.96 3.83 22.52
CA ARG A 161 -6.86 3.56 23.65
C ARG A 161 -6.11 3.54 24.98
N SER A 162 -4.92 2.93 25.03
CA SER A 162 -4.12 2.82 26.25
C SER A 162 -3.65 4.18 26.79
N PHE A 163 -3.51 5.19 25.94
CA PHE A 163 -3.18 6.56 26.31
C PHE A 163 -4.40 7.47 26.53
N GLY A 164 -5.62 6.92 26.44
CA GLY A 164 -6.85 7.67 26.72
C GLY A 164 -7.41 8.47 25.54
N HIS A 165 -6.94 8.22 24.31
CA HIS A 165 -7.44 8.90 23.10
C HIS A 165 -8.83 8.43 22.65
N GLN A 166 -9.60 7.70 23.48
CA GLN A 166 -10.91 7.13 23.10
C GLN A 166 -11.95 8.17 22.66
N GLN A 167 -11.85 9.40 23.17
CA GLN A 167 -12.76 10.51 22.83
C GLN A 167 -12.08 11.56 21.94
N ASP A 168 -10.83 11.30 21.54
CA ASP A 168 -10.10 12.17 20.63
C ASP A 168 -10.63 11.97 19.21
N SER A 169 -10.76 13.05 18.43
CA SER A 169 -11.37 12.98 17.09
C SER A 169 -10.59 12.04 16.18
N VAL A 170 -9.26 12.11 16.23
CA VAL A 170 -8.37 11.29 15.39
C VAL A 170 -8.59 9.79 15.60
N ALA A 171 -8.57 9.34 16.86
CA ALA A 171 -8.75 7.92 17.16
C ALA A 171 -10.19 7.45 16.92
N SER A 172 -11.18 8.31 17.17
CA SER A 172 -12.59 8.01 16.91
C SER A 172 -12.87 7.91 15.41
N ASP A 173 -12.32 8.80 14.59
CA ASP A 173 -12.48 8.81 13.14
C ASP A 173 -11.84 7.57 12.52
N LEU A 174 -10.60 7.24 12.93
CA LEU A 174 -9.91 6.02 12.49
C LEU A 174 -10.67 4.75 12.90
N GLN A 175 -11.13 4.67 14.15
CA GLN A 175 -11.92 3.54 14.63
C GLN A 175 -13.24 3.41 13.89
N GLY A 176 -13.92 4.53 13.62
CA GLY A 176 -15.19 4.57 12.89
C GLY A 176 -15.05 4.05 11.47
N ALA A 177 -14.09 4.61 10.72
CA ALA A 177 -13.78 4.17 9.36
C ALA A 177 -13.35 2.70 9.31
N TRP A 178 -12.50 2.26 10.24
CA TRP A 178 -12.08 0.86 10.31
C TRP A 178 -13.25 -0.10 10.62
N SER A 179 -14.15 0.31 11.51
CA SER A 179 -15.34 -0.49 11.84
C SER A 179 -16.29 -0.60 10.65
N ALA A 180 -16.44 0.46 9.85
CA ALA A 180 -17.23 0.44 8.62
C ALA A 180 -16.66 -0.57 7.61
N ILE A 181 -15.34 -0.54 7.38
CA ILE A 181 -14.66 -1.51 6.50
C ILE A 181 -14.86 -2.96 6.97
N LYS A 182 -14.77 -3.21 8.28
CA LYS A 182 -14.96 -4.57 8.84
C LYS A 182 -16.41 -5.04 8.83
N ALA A 183 -17.36 -4.13 8.70
CA ALA A 183 -18.79 -4.41 8.69
C ALA A 183 -19.39 -4.51 7.28
N LEU A 184 -18.59 -4.31 6.22
CA LEU A 184 -19.04 -4.40 4.84
C LEU A 184 -19.79 -5.71 4.57
N ASP A 185 -21.01 -5.59 4.06
CA ASP A 185 -21.76 -6.72 3.53
C ASP A 185 -21.34 -7.04 2.08
N PRO A 186 -21.80 -8.17 1.49
CA PRO A 186 -21.40 -8.54 0.14
C PRO A 186 -21.79 -7.54 -0.96
N GLU A 187 -22.87 -6.77 -0.80
CA GLU A 187 -23.29 -5.75 -1.75
C GLU A 187 -22.40 -4.51 -1.64
N GLU A 188 -22.09 -4.10 -0.41
CA GLU A 188 -21.17 -3.00 -0.13
C GLU A 188 -19.72 -3.33 -0.57
N ASP A 189 -19.28 -4.58 -0.44
CA ASP A 189 -17.98 -5.07 -0.96
C ASP A 189 -17.93 -5.00 -2.49
N GLU A 190 -19.02 -5.38 -3.17
CA GLU A 190 -19.10 -5.27 -4.64
C GLU A 190 -19.07 -3.82 -5.10
N PHE A 191 -19.74 -2.91 -4.37
CA PHE A 191 -19.66 -1.48 -4.62
C PHE A 191 -18.23 -0.94 -4.40
N CYS A 192 -17.57 -1.33 -3.30
CA CYS A 192 -16.19 -0.95 -3.01
C CYS A 192 -15.24 -1.36 -4.14
N ARG A 193 -15.43 -2.57 -4.68
CA ARG A 193 -14.68 -3.07 -5.82
C ARG A 193 -14.93 -2.23 -7.08
N ALA A 194 -16.18 -1.90 -7.38
CA ALA A 194 -16.54 -1.07 -8.53
C ALA A 194 -15.95 0.35 -8.43
N ALA A 195 -16.05 1.00 -7.27
CA ALA A 195 -15.49 2.32 -7.01
C ALA A 195 -13.96 2.33 -7.13
N ALA A 196 -13.29 1.34 -6.53
CA ALA A 196 -11.83 1.22 -6.59
C ALA A 196 -11.31 0.98 -8.01
N LEU A 197 -12.02 0.21 -8.85
CA LEU A 197 -11.67 0.06 -10.27
C LEU A 197 -11.67 1.39 -11.02
N LEU A 198 -12.55 2.32 -10.64
CA LEU A 198 -12.62 3.68 -11.18
C LEU A 198 -11.63 4.65 -10.50
N GLY A 199 -10.87 4.19 -9.51
CA GLY A 199 -9.96 5.04 -8.72
C GLY A 199 -10.70 6.02 -7.80
N VAL A 200 -11.96 5.71 -7.45
CA VAL A 200 -12.82 6.49 -6.55
C VAL A 200 -12.88 5.84 -5.17
N ASP A 201 -12.78 6.64 -4.11
CA ASP A 201 -12.93 6.18 -2.73
C ASP A 201 -14.41 5.96 -2.39
N PRO A 202 -14.86 4.72 -2.12
CA PRO A 202 -16.27 4.41 -1.86
C PRO A 202 -16.83 5.07 -0.60
N PHE A 203 -15.99 5.53 0.34
CA PHE A 203 -16.46 6.16 1.58
C PHE A 203 -16.49 7.70 1.49
N ALA A 204 -16.05 8.27 0.37
CA ALA A 204 -15.99 9.71 0.14
C ALA A 204 -16.77 10.16 -1.12
N VAL A 205 -17.67 9.33 -1.65
CA VAL A 205 -18.50 9.66 -2.82
C VAL A 205 -19.68 10.54 -2.47
N GLU A 206 -19.99 11.50 -3.35
CA GLU A 206 -21.28 12.19 -3.35
C GLU A 206 -22.36 11.29 -3.98
N GLN A 207 -23.62 11.51 -3.59
CA GLN A 207 -24.75 10.62 -3.94
C GLN A 207 -24.94 10.46 -5.46
N ASP A 208 -24.72 11.52 -6.24
CA ASP A 208 -24.80 11.50 -7.69
C ASP A 208 -23.69 10.65 -8.33
N MET A 209 -22.48 10.65 -7.76
CA MET A 209 -21.40 9.75 -8.16
C MET A 209 -21.69 8.31 -7.78
N GLU A 210 -22.23 8.06 -6.57
CA GLU A 210 -22.64 6.74 -6.11
C GLU A 210 -23.66 6.10 -7.07
N GLU A 211 -24.71 6.84 -7.43
CA GLU A 211 -25.72 6.40 -8.40
C GLU A 211 -25.10 6.11 -9.77
N ALA A 212 -24.14 6.91 -10.21
CA ALA A 212 -23.43 6.69 -11.46
C ALA A 212 -22.56 5.42 -11.45
N ILE A 213 -21.88 5.13 -10.34
CA ILE A 213 -21.06 3.91 -10.16
C ILE A 213 -21.96 2.68 -10.16
N ILE A 214 -23.08 2.71 -9.42
CA ILE A 214 -24.05 1.61 -9.38
C ILE A 214 -24.61 1.36 -10.79
N ALA A 215 -25.03 2.41 -11.48
CA ALA A 215 -25.56 2.30 -12.83
C ALA A 215 -24.51 1.73 -13.81
N PHE A 216 -23.27 2.25 -13.77
CA PHE A 216 -22.16 1.74 -14.57
C PHE A 216 -21.93 0.26 -14.32
N TRP A 217 -21.87 -0.15 -13.05
CA TRP A 217 -21.64 -1.53 -12.68
C TRP A 217 -22.76 -2.41 -13.22
N GLN A 218 -24.03 -2.11 -12.92
CA GLN A 218 -25.19 -2.88 -13.34
C GLN A 218 -25.32 -3.04 -14.86
N HIS A 219 -24.96 -2.01 -15.64
CA HIS A 219 -25.07 -2.03 -17.10
C HIS A 219 -23.84 -2.62 -17.81
N THR A 220 -22.73 -2.82 -17.11
CA THR A 220 -21.55 -3.48 -17.66
C THR A 220 -21.80 -4.99 -17.66
N GLU A 221 -21.81 -5.62 -18.84
CA GLU A 221 -21.94 -7.07 -18.98
C GLU A 221 -20.85 -7.80 -18.19
N THR A 222 -21.19 -8.94 -17.58
CA THR A 222 -20.26 -9.72 -16.75
C THR A 222 -18.94 -10.03 -17.45
N ALA A 223 -18.98 -10.32 -18.76
CA ALA A 223 -17.79 -10.56 -19.57
C ALA A 223 -16.86 -9.33 -19.67
N ILE A 224 -17.43 -8.11 -19.74
CA ILE A 224 -16.66 -6.86 -19.76
C ILE A 224 -16.11 -6.55 -18.37
N ARG A 225 -16.88 -6.85 -17.31
CA ARG A 225 -16.36 -6.75 -15.93
C ARG A 225 -15.17 -7.70 -15.76
N GLU A 226 -15.29 -8.95 -16.19
CA GLU A 226 -14.20 -9.94 -16.13
C GLU A 226 -13.00 -9.54 -16.99
N ASP A 227 -13.19 -8.92 -18.16
CA ASP A 227 -12.12 -8.40 -19.00
C ASP A 227 -11.40 -7.19 -18.37
N MET A 228 -12.14 -6.26 -17.75
CA MET A 228 -11.55 -5.17 -16.94
C MET A 228 -10.78 -5.70 -15.73
N LEU A 229 -11.21 -6.84 -15.19
CA LEU A 229 -10.57 -7.53 -14.07
C LEU A 229 -9.40 -8.42 -14.51
N ALA A 230 -9.32 -8.79 -15.79
CA ALA A 230 -8.24 -9.60 -16.32
C ALA A 230 -7.02 -8.71 -16.55
N SER A 231 -6.09 -8.71 -15.59
CA SER A 231 -4.73 -8.23 -15.84
C SER A 231 -4.14 -9.02 -17.02
N PRO A 232 -3.63 -8.38 -18.10
CA PRO A 232 -2.90 -9.08 -19.14
C PRO A 232 -1.52 -9.50 -18.61
N ASP A 233 -1.48 -10.52 -17.75
CA ASP A 233 -0.25 -11.16 -17.31
C ASP A 233 0.21 -12.14 -18.41
N GLU A 234 0.65 -11.62 -19.56
CA GLU A 234 1.50 -12.33 -20.52
C GLU A 234 2.17 -11.40 -21.55
N ALA A 235 2.78 -10.29 -21.09
CA ALA A 235 3.89 -9.71 -21.87
C ALA A 235 5.11 -10.63 -21.68
N THR A 236 5.16 -11.68 -22.50
CA THR A 236 6.38 -12.46 -22.73
C THR A 236 7.53 -11.47 -22.95
N PRO A 237 8.70 -11.64 -22.29
CA PRO A 237 9.84 -10.81 -22.63
C PRO A 237 10.17 -11.15 -24.07
N TRP A 238 9.97 -10.19 -24.97
CA TRP A 238 10.35 -10.30 -26.37
C TRP A 238 11.85 -10.63 -26.40
N CYS A 239 12.17 -11.92 -26.53
CA CYS A 239 13.48 -12.37 -26.95
C CYS A 239 13.62 -11.89 -28.40
N PHE A 240 14.23 -10.73 -28.58
CA PHE A 240 14.82 -10.40 -29.87
C PHE A 240 15.76 -11.55 -30.25
N PRO A 241 15.58 -12.20 -31.41
CA PRO A 241 16.62 -13.08 -31.92
C PRO A 241 17.82 -12.18 -32.23
N VAL A 242 18.88 -12.33 -31.45
CA VAL A 242 20.19 -11.79 -31.79
C VAL A 242 20.58 -12.45 -33.11
N ALA A 243 20.47 -11.70 -34.20
CA ALA A 243 20.93 -12.14 -35.51
C ALA A 243 22.43 -12.49 -35.39
N GLY A 244 22.75 -13.77 -35.55
CA GLY A 244 24.13 -14.24 -35.61
C GLY A 244 24.85 -13.61 -36.81
N PRO A 245 26.16 -13.31 -36.69
CA PRO A 245 26.90 -12.73 -37.81
C PRO A 245 27.08 -13.77 -38.93
N HIS A 246 26.40 -13.54 -40.05
CA HIS A 246 26.76 -14.11 -41.34
C HIS A 246 28.13 -13.57 -41.74
N THR A 247 29.19 -14.33 -41.48
CA THR A 247 30.47 -14.18 -42.19
C THR A 247 30.48 -15.19 -43.33
N GLY A 248 29.86 -14.80 -44.44
CA GLY A 248 29.95 -15.46 -45.72
C GLY A 248 30.92 -14.70 -46.61
N THR A 249 32.01 -15.38 -46.95
CA THR A 249 33.06 -15.04 -47.92
C THR A 249 32.56 -14.40 -49.22
N ALA A 250 33.24 -13.33 -49.63
CA ALA A 250 33.65 -13.07 -51.01
C ALA A 250 34.98 -12.29 -50.99
#